data_AF-A0A9E5HMG8-F1
#
_entry.id   AF-A0A9E5HMG8-F1
#
_cell.length_a   1.000
_cell.length_b   1.000
_cell.length_c   1.000
_cell.angle_alpha   90.00
_cell.angle_beta   90.00
_cell.angle_gamma   90.00
#
_symmetry.space_group_name_H-M   'P 1'
#
loop_
_entity.id
_entity.type
_entity.pdbx_description
1 polymer ?
#
loop_
_entity_poly.entity_id
_entity_poly.type
_entity_poly.pdbx_seq_one_letter_code
_entity_poly.pdbx_strand_id
1 'polypeptide(L)' 'MTAPEPKLVIPVVPRNAPKAIVIGAGLGGLSAAMRLGAKGYRVTIIDRLDRLGGRGSSVAKNGYRFDLGPTILTVPDVF' A
#
# COMPACT_ATOMS: atom_id res chain seq x y z
N MET A 1 -10.10 0.05 14.89
CA MET A 1 -9.41 -0.78 13.88
C MET A 1 -10.50 -1.50 13.12
N THR A 2 -10.89 -1.02 11.94
CA THR A 2 -11.91 -1.70 11.12
C THR A 2 -11.40 -3.10 10.85
N ALA A 3 -12.17 -4.12 11.21
CA ALA A 3 -11.84 -5.49 10.86
C ALA A 3 -11.68 -5.56 9.32
N PRO A 4 -10.65 -6.24 8.78
CA PRO A 4 -10.56 -6.46 7.34
C PRO A 4 -11.86 -7.14 6.88
N GLU A 5 -12.44 -6.64 5.79
CA GLU A 5 -13.71 -7.16 5.28
C GLU A 5 -13.64 -8.68 5.04
N PRO A 6 -14.73 -9.44 5.26
CA PRO A 6 -14.63 -10.88 5.51
C PRO A 6 -14.23 -11.76 4.33
N LYS A 7 -14.05 -11.25 3.11
CA LYS A 7 -13.52 -12.01 1.97
C LYS A 7 -12.80 -11.11 0.95
N LEU A 8 -11.57 -10.70 1.25
CA LEU A 8 -10.66 -10.27 0.19
C LEU A 8 -10.28 -11.51 -0.65
N VAL A 9 -10.92 -11.69 -1.80
CA VAL A 9 -10.49 -12.70 -2.78
C VAL A 9 -9.22 -12.17 -3.45
N ILE A 10 -8.08 -12.74 -3.06
CA ILE A 10 -6.80 -12.40 -3.69
C ILE A 10 -6.73 -13.17 -5.01
N PRO A 11 -6.72 -12.49 -6.18
CA PRO A 11 -6.61 -13.18 -7.46
C PRO A 11 -5.29 -13.95 -7.51
N VAL A 12 -5.35 -15.25 -7.79
CA VAL A 12 -4.17 -16.08 -8.01
C VAL A 12 -3.56 -15.68 -9.35
N VAL A 13 -2.44 -14.96 -9.31
CA VAL A 13 -1.75 -14.56 -10.53
C VAL A 13 -0.98 -15.77 -11.11
N PRO A 14 -1.20 -16.14 -12.39
CA PRO A 14 -0.52 -17.28 -13.02
C PRO A 14 1.00 -17.18 -12.95
N ARG A 15 1.71 -18.32 -12.89
CA ARG A 15 3.18 -18.31 -12.78
C ARG A 15 3.88 -17.62 -13.96
N ASN A 16 3.28 -17.68 -15.15
CA ASN A 16 3.76 -17.09 -16.40
C ASN A 16 3.25 -15.67 -16.68
N ALA A 17 2.52 -15.06 -15.73
CA ALA A 17 2.05 -13.70 -15.87
C ALA A 17 3.20 -12.68 -15.99
N PRO A 18 2.97 -11.54 -16.67
CA PRO A 18 3.98 -10.49 -16.79
C PRO A 18 4.41 -9.97 -15.42
N LYS A 19 5.70 -9.67 -15.27
CA LYS A 19 6.30 -9.19 -14.02
C LYS A 19 6.41 -7.69 -14.03
N ALA A 20 6.20 -7.07 -12.88
CA ALA A 20 6.47 -5.64 -12.68
C ALA A 20 7.23 -5.44 -11.37
N ILE A 21 8.13 -4.46 -11.35
CA ILE A 21 8.80 -4.00 -10.14
C ILE A 21 8.31 -2.59 -9.84
N VAL A 22 7.84 -2.37 -8.62
CA VAL A 22 7.47 -1.05 -8.10
C VAL A 22 8.51 -0.63 -7.07
N ILE A 23 9.13 0.53 -7.28
CA ILE A 23 10.11 1.09 -6.34
C ILE A 23 9.39 2.11 -5.46
N GLY A 24 9.36 1.85 -4.16
CA GLY A 24 8.65 2.61 -3.14
C GLY A 24 7.30 1.98 -2.76
N ALA A 25 7.13 1.74 -1.46
CA ALA A 25 5.94 1.25 -0.77
C ALA A 25 5.19 2.37 -0.02
N GLY A 26 5.28 3.60 -0.52
CA GLY A 26 4.37 4.70 -0.15
C GLY A 26 2.99 4.56 -0.80
N LEU A 27 2.08 5.49 -0.50
CA LEU A 27 0.70 5.48 -1.03
C LEU A 27 0.63 5.31 -2.56
N GLY A 28 1.44 6.06 -3.31
CA GLY A 28 1.47 5.98 -4.77
C GLY A 28 1.97 4.63 -5.29
N GLY A 29 3.05 4.09 -4.70
CA GLY A 29 3.62 2.80 -5.10
C GLY A 29 2.70 1.62 -4.77
N LEU A 30 2.10 1.62 -3.58
CA LEU A 30 1.08 0.61 -3.21
C LEU A 30 -0.13 0.70 -4.15
N SER A 31 -0.62 1.90 -4.46
CA SER A 31 -1.74 2.09 -5.40
C SER A 31 -1.40 1.57 -6.81
N ALA A 32 -0.19 1.84 -7.29
CA ALA A 32 0.28 1.33 -8.57
C ALA A 32 0.40 -0.21 -8.56
N ALA A 33 0.96 -0.78 -7.49
CA ALA A 33 1.08 -2.23 -7.32
C ALA A 33 -0.29 -2.93 -7.30
N MET A 34 -1.27 -2.37 -6.60
CA MET A 34 -2.64 -2.89 -6.57
C MET A 34 -3.26 -2.86 -7.97
N ARG A 35 -3.13 -1.76 -8.71
CA ARG A 35 -3.65 -1.64 -10.08
C ARG A 35 -2.98 -2.59 -11.06
N LEU A 36 -1.66 -2.79 -10.94
CA LEU A 36 -0.92 -3.76 -11.73
C LEU A 36 -1.34 -5.19 -11.40
N GLY A 37 -1.50 -5.52 -10.11
CA GLY A 37 -2.00 -6.82 -9.66
C GLY A 37 -3.40 -7.11 -10.18
N ALA A 38 -4.31 -6.13 -10.16
CA ALA A 38 -5.65 -6.25 -10.75
C ALA A 38 -5.62 -6.46 -12.27
N LYS A 39 -4.58 -5.96 -12.95
CA LYS A 39 -4.32 -6.22 -14.38
C LYS A 39 -3.60 -7.56 -14.63
N GLY A 40 -3.39 -8.37 -13.60
CA GLY A 40 -2.78 -9.70 -13.70
C GLY A 40 -1.25 -9.72 -13.69
N TYR A 41 -0.58 -8.64 -13.25
CA TYR A 41 0.88 -8.65 -13.11
C TYR A 41 1.33 -9.33 -11.82
N ARG A 42 2.47 -10.03 -11.88
CA ARG A 42 3.23 -10.43 -10.69
C ARG A 42 4.10 -9.27 -10.24
N VAL A 43 3.62 -8.54 -9.25
CA VAL A 43 4.28 -7.32 -8.77
C VAL A 43 5.24 -7.65 -7.62
N THR A 44 6.48 -7.16 -7.73
CA THR A 44 7.43 -7.09 -6.62
C THR A 44 7.58 -5.63 -6.21
N ILE A 45 7.43 -5.34 -4.91
CA ILE A 45 7.62 -4.00 -4.38
C ILE A 45 8.95 -3.97 -3.63
N ILE A 46 9.76 -2.94 -3.90
CA ILE A 46 11.05 -2.72 -3.23
C ILE A 46 10.99 -1.36 -2.56
N ASP A 47 11.17 -1.32 -1.24
CA ASP A 47 11.31 -0.08 -0.48
C ASP A 47 12.62 -0.11 0.32
N ARG A 48 13.13 1.08 0.64
CA ARG A 48 14.30 1.26 1.50
C ARG A 48 13.95 1.05 2.97
N LEU A 49 12.72 1.37 3.36
CA LEU A 49 12.23 1.23 4.72
C LEU A 49 11.78 -0.22 4.98
N ASP A 50 11.92 -0.65 6.22
CA ASP A 50 11.43 -1.93 6.74
C ASP A 50 9.91 -1.96 6.96
N ARG A 51 9.22 -0.91 6.51
CA ARG A 51 7.81 -0.66 6.79
C ARG A 51 7.12 -0.02 5.59
N LEU A 52 5.84 -0.36 5.42
CA LEU A 52 4.97 0.25 4.40
C LEU A 52 4.53 1.66 4.82
N GLY A 53 4.00 2.40 3.84
CA GLY A 53 3.33 3.70 4.04
C GLY A 53 4.20 4.90 3.67
N GLY A 54 5.52 4.76 3.67
CA GLY A 54 6.45 5.84 3.30
C GLY A 54 6.20 7.11 4.12
N ARG A 55 5.82 8.20 3.44
CA ARG A 55 5.47 9.47 4.10
C ARG A 55 4.12 9.44 4.80
N GLY A 56 3.21 8.50 4.52
CA GLY A 56 1.92 8.35 5.20
C GLY A 56 1.98 7.37 6.37
N SER A 57 3.10 7.35 7.10
CA SER A 57 3.39 6.32 8.09
C SER A 57 3.09 6.79 9.52
N SER A 58 3.11 5.88 10.49
CA SER A 58 2.86 6.17 11.92
C SER A 58 3.80 5.40 12.86
N VAL A 59 4.04 5.89 14.06
CA VAL A 59 4.87 5.20 15.06
C VAL A 59 4.05 4.95 16.32
N ALA A 60 4.20 3.75 16.89
CA ALA A 60 3.62 3.42 18.18
C ALA A 60 4.68 3.58 19.27
N LYS A 61 4.39 4.35 20.32
CA LYS A 61 5.29 4.56 21.45
C LYS A 61 4.48 4.74 22.74
N ASN A 62 4.83 4.00 23.78
CA ASN A 62 4.19 4.06 25.10
C ASN A 62 2.66 3.88 25.07
N GLY A 63 2.14 3.00 24.20
CA GLY A 63 0.70 2.78 24.05
C GLY A 63 -0.04 3.82 23.18
N TYR A 64 0.65 4.85 22.69
CA TYR A 64 0.08 5.86 21.80
C TYR A 64 0.56 5.67 20.36
N ARG A 65 -0.26 6.07 19.38
CA ARG A 65 0.10 6.10 17.96
C ARG A 65 0.24 7.55 17.49
N PHE A 66 1.36 7.85 16.86
CA PHE A 66 1.67 9.16 16.29
C PHE A 66 1.76 9.03 14.78
N ASP A 67 0.94 9.77 14.04
CA ASP A 67 1.03 9.82 12.59
C ASP A 67 2.20 10.75 12.19
N LEU A 68 3.08 10.27 11.30
CA LEU A 68 4.26 10.99 10.81
C LEU A 68 4.04 11.58 9.41
N GLY A 69 2.85 11.38 8.87
CA GLY A 69 2.48 11.79 7.53
C GLY A 69 1.52 12.96 7.47
N PRO A 70 0.99 13.28 6.27
CA PRO A 70 0.00 14.32 6.12
C PRO A 70 -1.21 14.01 7.00
N THR A 71 -1.50 14.89 7.96
CA THR A 71 -2.59 14.73 8.93
C THR A 71 -3.92 15.26 8.39
N ILE A 72 -3.89 16.05 7.33
CA ILE A 72 -5.06 16.74 6.77
C ILE A 72 -5.12 16.51 5.26
N LEU A 73 -6.27 16.03 4.78
CA LEU A 73 -6.65 16.06 3.37
C LEU A 73 -7.36 17.39 3.11
N THR A 74 -6.74 18.28 2.37
CA THR A 74 -7.24 19.65 2.14
C THR A 74 -8.23 19.75 0.97
N VAL A 75 -8.38 18.68 0.19
CA VAL A 75 -9.25 18.61 -1.00
C VAL A 75 -10.08 17.33 -0.99
N PRO A 76 -11.13 17.25 -0.13
CA PRO A 76 -11.91 16.03 0.04
C PRO A 76 -12.62 15.58 -1.24
N ASP A 77 -13.00 16.50 -2.13
CA ASP A 77 -13.75 16.17 -3.34
C ASP A 77 -12.92 15.45 -4.43
N VAL A 78 -11.61 15.32 -4.23
CA VAL A 78 -10.66 14.78 -5.23
C VAL A 78 -10.30 13.30 -4.98
N PHE A 79 -10.56 12.78 -3.78
CA PHE A 79 -10.14 11.45 -3.34
C PHE A 79 -11.31 10.58 -2.93
#